data_AF-A0A3S0YNE5-F1
#
_entry.id   AF-A0A3S0YNE5-F1
#
_cell.length_a   1.000
_cell.length_b   1.000
_cell.length_c   1.000
_cell.angle_alpha   90.00
_cell.angle_beta   90.00
_cell.angle_gamma   90.00
#
_symmetry.space_group_name_H-M   'P 1'
#
loop_
_entity.id
_entity.type
_entity.pdbx_description
1 polymer ?
#
loop_
_entity_poly.entity_id
_entity_poly.type
_entity_poly.pdbx_seq_one_letter_code
_entity_poly.pdbx_strand_id
1 'polypeptide(L)' 'MNISRGRCLLGDLIKARGWTQTYYAERSGRSQRMISHFCSGDRIMQPEDIYIAEEILECDFRDLYEGFKTKPSERRK' A
#
# COMPACT_ATOMS: atom_id res chain seq x y z
N MET A 1 -8.56 -15.18 17.16
CA MET A 1 -8.37 -14.89 15.72
C MET A 1 -6.90 -14.55 15.50
N ASN A 2 -6.17 -15.33 14.70
CA ASN A 2 -4.85 -14.92 14.23
C ASN A 2 -5.03 -14.11 12.95
N ILE A 3 -5.15 -12.79 13.10
CA ILE A 3 -5.19 -11.87 11.95
C ILE A 3 -3.74 -11.60 11.56
N SER A 4 -3.32 -12.10 10.40
CA SER A 4 -2.05 -11.74 9.78
C SER A 4 -2.31 -10.70 8.70
N ARG A 5 -1.46 -9.68 8.64
CA ARG A 5 -1.54 -8.59 7.65
C ARG A 5 -1.14 -9.08 6.26
N GLY A 6 -0.29 -10.11 6.17
CA GLY A 6 0.30 -10.55 4.90
C GLY A 6 1.30 -9.54 4.34
N ARG A 7 1.62 -9.68 3.04
CA ARG A 7 2.56 -8.80 2.33
C ARG A 7 1.95 -7.41 2.09
N CYS A 8 2.81 -6.38 2.08
CA CYS A 8 2.44 -5.06 1.62
C CYS A 8 2.20 -5.03 0.11
N LEU A 9 1.07 -4.49 -0.31
CA LEU A 9 0.61 -4.41 -1.70
C LEU A 9 0.88 -3.06 -2.35
N LEU A 10 1.57 -2.15 -1.65
CA LEU A 10 1.89 -0.81 -2.17
C LEU A 10 2.54 -0.88 -3.56
N GLY A 11 3.53 -1.77 -3.75
CA GLY A 11 4.20 -1.94 -5.03
C GLY A 11 3.26 -2.40 -6.15
N ASP A 12 2.30 -3.27 -5.83
CA ASP A 12 1.32 -3.75 -6.80
C ASP A 12 0.33 -2.65 -7.19
N LEU A 13 -0.09 -1.82 -6.23
CA LEU A 13 -0.99 -0.68 -6.47
C LEU A 13 -0.30 0.42 -7.29
N ILE A 14 0.96 0.75 -6.97
CA ILE A 14 1.79 1.67 -7.76
C ILE A 14 1.88 1.17 -9.21
N LYS A 15 2.20 -0.11 -9.39
CA LYS A 15 2.33 -0.72 -10.72
C LYS A 15 1.00 -0.76 -11.47
N ALA A 16 -0.11 -1.03 -10.80
CA ALA A 16 -1.46 -1.04 -11.39
C ALA A 16 -1.87 0.33 -11.94
N ARG A 17 -1.37 1.44 -11.35
CA ARG A 17 -1.54 2.80 -11.88
C ARG A 17 -0.54 3.18 -12.99
N GLY A 18 0.36 2.26 -13.37
CA GLY A 18 1.43 2.52 -14.33
C GLY A 18 2.53 3.42 -13.76
N TRP A 19 2.64 3.54 -12.43
CA TRP A 19 3.61 4.41 -11.78
C TRP A 19 4.90 3.65 -11.44
N THR A 20 5.98 4.42 -11.23
CA THR A 20 7.23 3.90 -10.66
C THR A 20 7.27 4.15 -9.15
N GLN A 21 8.09 3.38 -8.42
CA GLN A 21 8.32 3.63 -6.99
C GLN A 21 8.91 5.02 -6.75
N THR A 22 9.74 5.53 -7.67
CA THR A 22 10.30 6.90 -7.62
C THR A 22 9.20 7.94 -7.70
N TYR A 23 8.28 7.81 -8.66
CA TYR A 23 7.17 8.75 -8.81
C TYR A 23 6.26 8.77 -7.56
N TYR A 24 5.99 7.60 -6.98
CA TYR A 24 5.25 7.52 -5.73
C TYR A 24 6.03 8.14 -4.55
N ALA A 25 7.35 7.93 -4.46
CA ALA A 25 8.21 8.52 -3.44
C ALA A 25 8.15 10.06 -3.47
N GLU A 26 8.23 10.64 -4.67
CA GLU A 26 8.09 12.10 -4.87
C GLU A 26 6.73 12.61 -4.42
N ARG A 27 5.63 11.94 -4.79
CA ARG A 27 4.28 12.33 -4.38
C ARG A 27 4.01 12.18 -2.88
N SER A 28 4.54 11.11 -2.28
CA SER A 28 4.36 10.80 -0.86
C SER A 28 5.29 11.60 0.07
N GLY A 29 6.27 12.33 -0.49
CA GLY A 29 7.30 13.01 0.30
C GLY A 29 8.20 12.05 1.08
N ARG A 30 8.22 10.76 0.70
CA ARG A 30 9.05 9.73 1.34
C ARG A 30 10.28 9.42 0.48
N SER A 31 11.34 8.95 1.11
CA SER A 31 12.52 8.52 0.34
C SER A 31 12.22 7.27 -0.50
N GLN A 32 12.81 7.19 -1.69
CA GLN A 32 12.67 6.00 -2.55
C GLN A 32 13.13 4.72 -1.84
N ARG A 33 14.16 4.81 -0.97
CA ARG A 33 14.61 3.69 -0.13
C ARG A 33 13.50 3.20 0.81
N MET A 34 12.75 4.11 1.42
CA MET A 34 11.62 3.75 2.28
C MET A 34 10.52 3.06 1.49
N ILE A 35 10.17 3.56 0.31
CA ILE A 35 9.18 2.93 -0.58
C ILE A 35 9.64 1.52 -1.00
N SER A 36 10.92 1.36 -1.32
CA SER A 36 11.48 0.06 -1.66
C SER A 36 11.34 -0.93 -0.50
N HIS A 37 11.60 -0.51 0.74
CA HIS A 37 11.44 -1.38 1.92
C HIS A 37 9.99 -1.81 2.16
N PHE A 38 9.02 -0.95 1.84
CA PHE A 38 7.61 -1.33 1.89
C PHE A 38 7.28 -2.35 0.80
N CYS A 39 7.78 -2.12 -0.43
CA CYS A 39 7.51 -3.01 -1.56
C CYS A 39 8.18 -4.38 -1.44
N SER A 40 9.35 -4.48 -0.80
CA SER A 40 10.03 -5.75 -0.51
C SER A 40 9.47 -6.48 0.71
N GLY A 41 8.69 -5.80 1.55
CA GLY A 41 8.19 -6.33 2.82
C GLY A 41 9.22 -6.28 3.95
N ASP A 42 10.37 -5.64 3.74
CA ASP A 42 11.40 -5.44 4.78
C ASP A 42 10.91 -4.52 5.90
N ARG A 43 9.95 -3.63 5.61
CA ARG A 43 9.31 -2.75 6.59
C ARG A 43 7.81 -2.68 6.42
N ILE A 44 7.13 -2.49 7.55
CA ILE A 44 5.70 -2.23 7.62
C ILE A 44 5.47 -0.71 7.51
N MET A 45 4.46 -0.31 6.74
CA MET A 45 4.02 1.08 6.65
C MET A 45 3.47 1.54 8.00
N GLN A 46 3.94 2.71 8.48
CA GLN A 46 3.38 3.33 9.68
C GLN A 46 2.02 3.97 9.37
N PRO A 47 1.20 4.31 10.38
CA PRO A 47 -0.11 4.92 10.17
C PRO A 47 -0.07 6.15 9.25
N GLU A 48 0.97 6.97 9.34
CA GLU A 48 1.15 8.16 8.49
C GLU A 48 1.41 7.76 7.03
N ASP A 49 2.18 6.70 6.79
CA ASP A 49 2.46 6.19 5.45
C ASP A 49 1.22 5.55 4.82
N ILE A 50 0.41 4.87 5.63
CA ILE A 50 -0.88 4.30 5.22
C ILE A 50 -1.82 5.41 4.78
N TYR A 51 -1.99 6.44 5.61
CA TYR A 51 -2.85 7.58 5.29
C TYR A 51 -2.40 8.27 3.99
N ILE A 52 -1.10 8.52 3.84
CA ILE A 52 -0.54 9.10 2.60
C ILE A 52 -0.83 8.20 1.39
N ALA A 53 -0.73 6.89 1.54
CA ALA A 53 -1.01 5.95 0.46
C ALA A 53 -2.49 5.93 0.09
N GLU A 54 -3.41 5.95 1.07
CA GLU A 54 -4.85 6.03 0.85
C GLU A 54 -5.21 7.29 0.05
N GLU A 55 -4.67 8.45 0.44
CA GLU A 55 -4.93 9.73 -0.24
C GLU A 55 -4.36 9.76 -1.67
N ILE A 56 -3.14 9.26 -1.88
CA ILE A 56 -2.46 9.31 -3.19
C ILE A 56 -2.99 8.25 -4.16
N LEU A 57 -3.29 7.06 -3.65
CA LEU A 57 -3.74 5.91 -4.44
C LEU A 57 -5.26 5.73 -4.43
N GLU A 58 -5.98 6.63 -3.76
CA GLU A 58 -7.44 6.63 -3.61
C GLU A 58 -7.95 5.22 -3.28
N CYS A 59 -7.29 4.58 -2.31
CA CYS A 59 -7.56 3.22 -1.88
C CYS A 59 -7.88 3.18 -0.38
N ASP A 60 -8.43 2.07 0.09
CA ASP A 60 -8.61 1.82 1.54
C ASP A 60 -7.38 1.09 2.09
N PHE A 61 -7.06 1.26 3.38
CA PHE A 61 -5.93 0.61 4.04
C PHE A 61 -5.96 -0.93 3.88
N ARG A 62 -7.15 -1.51 3.71
CA ARG A 62 -7.35 -2.93 3.46
C ARG A 62 -6.79 -3.37 2.12
N ASP A 63 -6.71 -2.47 1.15
CA ASP A 63 -6.15 -2.75 -0.17
C ASP A 63 -4.62 -2.75 -0.15
N LEU A 64 -3.98 -2.14 0.87
CA LEU A 64 -2.52 -2.07 1.04
C LEU A 64 -1.89 -3.35 1.59
N TYR A 65 -2.69 -4.32 2.04
CA TYR A 65 -2.19 -5.54 2.68
C TYR A 65 -3.03 -6.76 2.31
N GLU A 66 -2.37 -7.87 1.95
CA GLU A 66 -3.05 -9.10 1.49
C GLU A 66 -4.04 -9.66 2.50
N GLY A 67 -3.70 -9.63 3.79
CA GLY A 67 -4.54 -10.17 4.86
C GLY A 67 -5.79 -9.36 5.16
N PHE A 68 -5.88 -8.13 4.64
CA PHE A 68 -7.03 -7.25 4.83
C PHE A 68 -7.88 -7.09 3.57
N LYS A 69 -7.38 -7.50 2.39
CA LYS A 69 -8.12 -7.42 1.14
C LYS A 69 -9.45 -8.14 1.27
N THR A 70 -10.54 -7.38 1.24
CA THR A 70 -11.88 -7.94 1.11
C THR A 70 -12.07 -8.44 -0.31
N LYS A 71 -12.67 -9.61 -0.48
CA LYS A 71 -13.01 -10.10 -1.82
C LYS A 71 -13.99 -9.11 -2.46
N PRO A 72 -13.92 -8.85 -3.78
CA PRO A 72 -14.80 -7.91 -4.47
C PRO A 72 -16.30 -8.15 -4.22
N SER A 73 -16.69 -9.37 -3.85
CA SER A 73 -18.06 -9.75 -3.50
C SER A 73 -18.62 -9.08 -2.23
N GLU A 74 -17.80 -8.43 -1.41
CA GLU A 74 -18.19 -7.81 -0.13
C GLU A 74 -18.14 -6.28 -0.13
N ARG A 75 -17.71 -5.64 -1.24
CA ARG A 75 -17.86 -4.19 -1.43
C ARG A 75 -19.35 -3.91 -1.66
N ARG A 76 -20.10 -3.73 -0.56
CA ARG A 76 -21.51 -3.33 -0.60
C ARG A 76 -21.66 -2.09 -1.48
N LYS A 77 -22.64 -2.18 -2.39
CA LYS A 77 -23.16 -1.13 -3.26
C LYS A 77 -23.46 0.16 -2.49
#